data_AF-A0A2N4TQM4-F1
#
_entry.id   AF-A0A2N4TQM4-F1
#
_cell.length_a   1.000
_cell.length_b   1.000
_cell.length_c   1.000
_cell.angle_alpha   90.00
_cell.angle_beta   90.00
_cell.angle_gamma   90.00
#
_symmetry.space_group_name_H-M   'P 1'
#
loop_
_entity.id
_entity.type
_entity.pdbx_description
1 polymer ?
#
loop_
_entity_poly.entity_id
_entity_poly.type
_entity_poly.pdbx_seq_one_letter_code
_entity_poly.pdbx_strand_id
1 'polypeptide(L)'
;MPERKTVERARADKRHGKAASTQAGNFVKEEMDHIREGKHGAKNTKQAIAIGLSKARRSGVAVKPPGEGKASAATRKKAEHDVKAGSKTGGKKTSHASASKESTAKRSKTTTRTLKKEGHSAASKSSLSKQAHSAASKRSSSERSAAAKKGAATKGAAGRSAAAKKAARTRASHAR
;
A
#
# COMPACT_ATOMS: atom_id res chain seq x y z
N MET A 1 -5.22 -1.17 -15.19
CA MET A 1 -4.66 0.18 -14.98
C MET A 1 -5.44 0.84 -13.84
N PRO A 2 -4.88 1.79 -13.08
CA PRO A 2 -5.61 2.48 -12.01
C PRO A 2 -6.73 3.36 -12.58
N GLU A 3 -7.77 3.58 -11.79
CA GLU A 3 -8.87 4.49 -12.10
C GLU A 3 -8.37 5.94 -12.15
N ARG A 4 -8.98 6.75 -13.05
CA ARG A 4 -8.64 8.18 -13.20
C ARG A 4 -8.76 8.94 -11.87
N LYS A 5 -9.81 8.62 -11.10
CA LYS A 5 -10.08 9.19 -9.76
C LYS A 5 -8.91 8.96 -8.79
N THR A 6 -8.26 7.80 -8.82
CA THR A 6 -7.10 7.51 -7.96
C THR A 6 -5.89 8.37 -8.33
N VAL A 7 -5.63 8.51 -9.62
CA VAL A 7 -4.53 9.34 -10.13
C VAL A 7 -4.76 10.81 -9.76
N GLU A 8 -5.98 11.31 -9.89
CA GLU A 8 -6.36 12.66 -9.50
C GLU A 8 -6.18 12.91 -8.01
N ARG A 9 -6.63 11.99 -7.15
CA ARG A 9 -6.41 12.08 -5.69
C ARG A 9 -4.92 12.10 -5.34
N ALA A 10 -4.12 11.24 -5.97
CA ALA A 10 -2.67 11.23 -5.75
C ALA A 10 -2.00 12.53 -6.22
N ARG A 11 -2.47 13.14 -7.31
CA ARG A 11 -2.02 14.46 -7.78
C ARG A 11 -2.43 15.58 -6.84
N ALA A 12 -3.66 15.55 -6.31
CA ALA A 12 -4.12 16.49 -5.30
C ALA A 12 -3.24 16.40 -4.04
N ASP A 13 -2.99 15.19 -3.54
CA ASP A 13 -2.07 14.97 -2.41
C ASP A 13 -0.67 15.53 -2.69
N LYS A 14 -0.15 15.36 -3.90
CA LYS A 14 1.12 15.97 -4.33
C LYS A 14 1.05 17.51 -4.31
N ARG A 15 -0.02 18.11 -4.81
CA ARG A 15 -0.23 19.57 -4.78
C ARG A 15 -0.30 20.11 -3.35
N HIS A 16 -0.87 19.34 -2.43
CA HIS A 16 -0.89 19.65 -1.00
C HIS A 16 0.44 19.34 -0.29
N GLY A 17 1.52 19.02 -1.01
CA GLY A 17 2.83 18.75 -0.43
C GLY A 17 2.90 17.46 0.39
N LYS A 18 1.92 16.54 0.28
CA LYS A 18 1.92 15.31 1.06
C LYS A 18 3.01 14.35 0.58
N ALA A 19 3.52 13.54 1.50
CA ALA A 19 4.58 12.57 1.23
C ALA A 19 4.18 11.55 0.15
N ALA A 20 5.17 11.01 -0.57
CA ALA A 20 4.96 10.00 -1.62
C ALA A 20 4.24 8.73 -1.10
N SER A 21 4.45 8.37 0.18
CA SER A 21 3.74 7.26 0.83
C SER A 21 2.25 7.53 0.99
N THR A 22 1.86 8.78 1.27
CA THR A 22 0.45 9.20 1.34
C THR A 22 -0.19 9.18 -0.05
N GLN A 23 0.49 9.72 -1.05
CA GLN A 23 0.05 9.68 -2.44
C GLN A 23 -0.18 8.24 -2.92
N ALA A 24 0.77 7.35 -2.63
CA ALA A 24 0.69 5.92 -2.95
C ALA A 24 -0.43 5.19 -2.20
N GLY A 25 -0.80 5.69 -1.02
CA GLY A 25 -1.90 5.18 -0.21
C GLY A 25 -3.23 5.16 -0.99
N ASN A 26 -3.45 6.09 -1.91
CA ASN A 26 -4.65 6.10 -2.76
C ASN A 26 -4.73 4.85 -3.66
N PHE A 27 -3.61 4.42 -4.22
CA PHE A 27 -3.55 3.22 -5.09
C PHE A 27 -3.69 1.93 -4.30
N VAL A 28 -3.13 1.88 -3.08
CA VAL A 28 -3.32 0.73 -2.19
C VAL A 28 -4.77 0.67 -1.73
N LYS A 29 -5.41 1.81 -1.44
CA LYS A 29 -6.82 1.86 -1.08
C LYS A 29 -7.70 1.36 -2.23
N GLU A 30 -7.48 1.86 -3.44
CA GLU A 30 -8.19 1.40 -4.64
C GLU A 30 -8.05 -0.11 -4.83
N GLU A 31 -6.83 -0.67 -4.67
CA GLU A 31 -6.61 -2.10 -4.79
C GLU A 31 -7.40 -2.91 -3.76
N MET A 32 -7.47 -2.44 -2.52
CA MET A 32 -8.27 -3.08 -1.47
C MET A 32 -9.77 -3.00 -1.77
N ASP A 33 -10.22 -1.87 -2.33
CA ASP A 33 -11.62 -1.68 -2.72
C ASP A 33 -11.97 -2.60 -3.90
N HIS A 34 -11.09 -2.73 -4.91
CA HIS A 34 -11.28 -3.68 -6.02
C HIS A 34 -11.36 -5.14 -5.54
N ILE A 35 -10.59 -5.50 -4.52
CA ILE A 35 -10.67 -6.83 -3.91
C ILE A 35 -12.00 -7.01 -3.15
N ARG A 36 -12.49 -6.00 -2.42
CA ARG A 36 -13.79 -6.07 -1.73
C ARG A 36 -14.97 -6.14 -2.70
N GLU A 37 -14.87 -5.42 -3.80
CA GLU A 37 -15.87 -5.40 -4.88
C GLU A 37 -15.88 -6.68 -5.73
N GLY A 38 -14.94 -7.61 -5.52
CA GLY A 38 -14.87 -8.86 -6.26
C GLY A 38 -14.33 -8.73 -7.70
N LYS A 39 -13.71 -7.60 -8.05
CA LYS A 39 -13.07 -7.43 -9.38
C LYS A 39 -11.96 -8.46 -9.60
N HIS A 40 -11.20 -8.74 -8.53
CA HIS A 40 -10.20 -9.80 -8.43
C HIS A 40 -9.85 -10.07 -6.96
N GLY A 41 -9.25 -11.22 -6.64
CA GLY A 41 -8.73 -11.53 -5.31
C GLY A 41 -7.24 -11.24 -5.14
N ALA A 42 -6.72 -11.59 -3.96
CA ALA A 42 -5.29 -11.64 -3.68
C ALA A 42 -4.99 -12.74 -2.65
N LYS A 43 -3.86 -13.43 -2.81
CA LYS A 43 -3.40 -14.50 -1.90
C LYS A 43 -3.27 -14.01 -0.46
N ASN A 44 -2.84 -12.76 -0.28
CA ASN A 44 -2.66 -12.14 1.02
C ASN A 44 -2.60 -10.60 0.93
N THR A 45 -2.69 -9.95 2.09
CA THR A 45 -2.65 -8.48 2.20
C THR A 45 -1.36 -7.86 1.65
N LYS A 46 -0.20 -8.53 1.81
CA LYS A 46 1.09 -8.01 1.33
C LYS A 46 1.12 -7.96 -0.20
N GLN A 47 0.53 -8.96 -0.86
CA GLN A 47 0.39 -8.98 -2.32
C GLN A 47 -0.50 -7.84 -2.81
N ALA A 48 -1.66 -7.62 -2.18
CA ALA A 48 -2.54 -6.50 -2.51
C ALA A 48 -1.81 -5.15 -2.36
N ILE A 49 -1.11 -4.93 -1.23
CA ILE A 49 -0.29 -3.73 -1.04
C ILE A 49 0.77 -3.60 -2.16
N ALA A 50 1.43 -4.71 -2.53
CA ALA A 50 2.45 -4.70 -3.58
C ALA A 50 1.88 -4.33 -4.95
N ILE A 51 0.69 -4.84 -5.32
CA ILE A 51 0.02 -4.49 -6.57
C ILE A 51 -0.32 -2.98 -6.58
N GLY A 52 -0.88 -2.47 -5.49
CA GLY A 52 -1.17 -1.04 -5.32
C GLY A 52 0.09 -0.16 -5.44
N LEU A 53 1.20 -0.54 -4.80
CA LEU A 53 2.47 0.18 -4.90
C LEU A 53 3.08 0.14 -6.31
N SER A 54 2.95 -0.98 -7.03
CA SER A 54 3.35 -1.09 -8.44
C SER A 54 2.51 -0.16 -9.34
N LYS A 55 1.20 -0.08 -9.12
CA LYS A 55 0.33 0.89 -9.82
C LYS A 55 0.76 2.34 -9.55
N ALA A 56 1.08 2.67 -8.29
CA ALA A 56 1.54 4.01 -7.90
C ALA A 56 2.83 4.41 -8.63
N ARG A 57 3.86 3.53 -8.62
CA ARG A 57 5.15 3.78 -9.30
C ARG A 57 4.97 4.00 -10.80
N ARG A 58 4.20 3.14 -11.48
CA ARG A 58 3.91 3.29 -12.92
C ARG A 58 3.11 4.55 -13.24
N SER A 59 2.39 5.10 -12.27
CA SER A 59 1.63 6.34 -12.41
C SER A 59 2.46 7.59 -12.09
N GLY A 60 3.78 7.43 -11.84
CA GLY A 60 4.69 8.53 -11.59
C GLY A 60 4.76 9.00 -10.13
N VAL A 61 4.20 8.25 -9.18
CA VAL A 61 4.40 8.54 -7.76
C VAL A 61 5.82 8.15 -7.36
N ALA A 62 6.53 9.05 -6.68
CA ALA A 62 7.93 8.89 -6.27
C ALA A 62 8.13 7.91 -5.09
N VAL A 63 7.57 6.69 -5.20
CA VAL A 63 7.75 5.62 -4.23
C VAL A 63 9.04 4.88 -4.54
N LYS A 64 10.03 5.01 -3.65
CA LYS A 64 11.30 4.30 -3.78
C LYS A 64 11.11 2.77 -3.87
N PRO A 65 11.93 2.07 -4.67
CA PRO A 65 12.04 0.62 -4.58
C PRO A 65 12.40 0.17 -3.16
N PRO A 66 12.03 -1.04 -2.74
CA PRO A 66 12.45 -1.58 -1.45
C PRO A 66 13.98 -1.71 -1.41
N GLY A 67 14.60 -1.33 -0.28
CA GLY A 67 16.04 -1.50 -0.07
C GLY A 67 16.48 -2.96 -0.03
N GLU A 68 17.79 -3.17 -0.05
CA GLU A 68 18.37 -4.51 0.04
C GLU A 68 17.96 -5.23 1.32
N GLY A 69 17.78 -6.56 1.23
CA GLY A 69 17.27 -7.38 2.33
C GLY A 69 15.80 -7.14 2.73
N LYS A 70 15.12 -6.11 2.20
CA LYS A 70 13.70 -5.85 2.53
C LYS A 70 12.71 -6.56 1.60
N ALA A 71 13.16 -6.95 0.41
CA ALA A 71 12.40 -7.74 -0.55
C ALA A 71 13.36 -8.57 -1.43
N SER A 72 12.81 -9.58 -2.11
CA SER A 72 13.58 -10.40 -3.05
C SER A 72 14.16 -9.55 -4.19
N ALA A 73 15.29 -9.97 -4.75
CA ALA A 73 15.94 -9.29 -5.87
C ALA A 73 14.99 -9.09 -7.05
N ALA A 74 14.16 -10.09 -7.36
CA ALA A 74 13.14 -9.99 -8.41
C ALA A 74 12.11 -8.89 -8.13
N THR A 75 11.64 -8.77 -6.88
CA THR A 75 10.69 -7.71 -6.47
C THR A 75 11.32 -6.32 -6.58
N ARG A 76 12.60 -6.20 -6.21
CA ARG A 76 13.36 -4.96 -6.31
C ARG A 76 13.54 -4.51 -7.76
N LYS A 77 14.05 -5.39 -8.62
CA LYS A 77 14.18 -5.16 -10.07
C LYS A 77 12.84 -4.78 -10.70
N LYS A 78 11.75 -5.43 -10.27
CA LYS A 78 10.41 -5.09 -10.75
C LYS A 78 9.98 -3.69 -10.31
N ALA A 79 10.24 -3.31 -9.06
CA ALA A 79 9.92 -1.98 -8.54
C ALA A 79 10.73 -0.89 -9.26
N GLU A 80 12.02 -1.11 -9.52
CA GLU A 80 12.87 -0.21 -10.32
C GLU A 80 12.34 -0.05 -11.75
N HIS A 81 11.97 -1.15 -12.40
CA HIS A 81 11.32 -1.12 -13.70
C HIS A 81 10.02 -0.31 -13.67
N ASP A 82 9.19 -0.50 -12.64
CA ASP A 82 7.93 0.24 -12.48
C ASP A 82 8.16 1.74 -12.28
N VAL A 83 9.21 2.14 -11.52
CA VAL A 83 9.65 3.55 -11.42
C VAL A 83 10.08 4.08 -12.78
N LYS A 84 10.96 3.37 -13.49
CA LYS A 84 11.43 3.76 -14.83
C LYS A 84 10.28 3.88 -15.83
N ALA A 85 9.27 3.03 -15.73
CA ALA A 85 8.07 3.09 -16.56
C ALA A 85 7.22 4.34 -16.25
N GLY A 86 7.12 4.74 -14.99
CA GLY A 86 6.38 5.95 -14.58
C GLY A 86 7.11 7.26 -14.84
N SER A 87 8.44 7.27 -14.81
CA SER A 87 9.26 8.48 -15.09
C SER A 87 9.25 8.89 -16.57
N LYS A 88 8.82 8.02 -17.48
CA LYS A 88 8.67 8.31 -18.92
C LYS A 88 7.43 9.17 -19.19
N THR A 89 7.39 10.37 -18.64
CA THR A 89 6.35 11.36 -18.92
C THR A 89 6.86 12.29 -20.03
N GLY A 90 6.62 11.90 -21.28
CA GLY A 90 7.05 12.66 -22.47
C GLY A 90 7.18 11.79 -23.72
N GLY A 91 6.09 11.54 -24.43
CA GLY A 91 6.09 11.13 -25.84
C GLY A 91 6.43 9.67 -26.20
N LYS A 92 7.39 9.01 -25.56
CA LYS A 92 7.84 7.68 -26.03
C LYS A 92 7.35 6.56 -25.11
N LYS A 93 6.13 6.05 -25.37
CA LYS A 93 5.83 4.65 -25.02
C LYS A 93 6.80 3.81 -25.84
N THR A 94 7.98 3.52 -25.29
CA THR A 94 8.84 2.52 -25.89
C THR A 94 8.04 1.23 -25.87
N SER A 95 7.55 0.82 -27.05
CA SER A 95 7.24 -0.55 -27.38
C SER A 95 8.52 -1.33 -27.18
N HIS A 96 8.86 -1.61 -25.93
CA HIS A 96 9.87 -2.60 -25.63
C HIS A 96 9.26 -3.88 -26.15
N ALA A 97 9.73 -4.32 -27.32
CA ALA A 97 9.42 -5.60 -27.90
C ALA A 97 9.56 -6.61 -26.76
N SER A 98 8.43 -7.15 -26.29
CA SER A 98 8.52 -8.21 -25.32
C SER A 98 9.19 -9.38 -26.02
N ALA A 99 10.18 -9.99 -25.40
CA ALA A 99 10.77 -11.24 -25.89
C ALA A 99 9.70 -12.32 -26.16
N SER A 100 8.51 -12.20 -25.56
CA SER A 100 7.32 -12.96 -25.90
C SER A 100 6.60 -12.39 -27.13
N LYS A 101 6.30 -13.24 -28.12
CA LYS A 101 5.34 -12.95 -29.21
C LYS A 101 3.91 -12.69 -28.70
N GLU A 102 3.64 -12.97 -27.43
CA GLU A 102 2.32 -12.85 -26.84
C GLU A 102 1.91 -11.38 -26.58
N SER A 103 0.74 -11.01 -27.09
CA SER A 103 0.22 -9.65 -26.98
C SER A 103 0.04 -9.22 -25.51
N THR A 104 0.30 -7.94 -25.23
CA THR A 104 0.09 -7.35 -23.89
C THR A 104 -1.35 -7.55 -23.39
N ALA A 105 -2.32 -7.57 -24.31
CA ALA A 105 -3.73 -7.83 -24.01
C ALA A 105 -3.97 -9.27 -23.53
N LYS A 106 -3.27 -10.26 -24.09
CA LYS A 106 -3.41 -11.65 -23.65
C LYS A 106 -2.79 -11.85 -22.26
N ARG A 107 -1.58 -11.30 -22.02
CA ARG A 107 -0.96 -11.31 -20.68
C ARG A 107 -1.81 -10.64 -19.60
N SER A 108 -2.46 -9.52 -19.92
CA SER A 108 -3.34 -8.84 -18.95
C SER A 108 -4.59 -9.65 -18.64
N LYS A 109 -5.22 -10.27 -19.66
CA LYS A 109 -6.36 -11.18 -19.48
C LYS A 109 -5.99 -12.38 -18.62
N THR A 110 -4.86 -13.03 -18.89
CA THR A 110 -4.38 -14.19 -18.10
C THR A 110 -4.13 -13.78 -16.66
N THR A 111 -3.41 -12.68 -16.42
CA THR A 111 -3.15 -12.17 -15.06
C THR A 111 -4.46 -11.88 -14.31
N THR A 112 -5.44 -11.28 -14.99
CA THR A 112 -6.74 -10.99 -14.38
C THR A 112 -7.47 -12.28 -14.02
N ARG A 113 -7.48 -13.28 -14.93
CA ARG A 113 -8.09 -14.58 -14.67
C ARG A 113 -7.43 -15.30 -13.50
N THR A 114 -6.11 -15.23 -13.36
CA THR A 114 -5.41 -15.84 -12.21
C THR A 114 -5.78 -15.14 -10.91
N LEU A 115 -5.82 -13.80 -10.88
CA LEU A 115 -6.18 -13.06 -9.66
C LEU A 115 -7.65 -13.27 -9.27
N LYS A 116 -8.55 -13.47 -10.23
CA LYS A 116 -9.97 -13.81 -9.95
C LYS A 116 -10.18 -15.17 -9.30
N LYS A 117 -9.20 -16.08 -9.38
CA LYS A 117 -9.24 -17.37 -8.66
C LYS A 117 -8.83 -17.24 -7.19
N GLU A 118 -8.17 -16.14 -6.83
CA GLU A 118 -7.77 -15.87 -5.46
C GLU A 118 -8.95 -15.41 -4.62
N GLY A 119 -8.87 -15.58 -3.30
CA GLY A 119 -9.90 -15.09 -2.37
C GLY A 119 -9.85 -13.58 -2.11
N HIS A 120 -10.91 -13.06 -1.47
CA HIS A 120 -11.05 -11.64 -1.13
C HIS A 120 -10.64 -11.31 0.32
N SER A 121 -10.25 -12.33 1.11
CA SER A 121 -9.90 -12.19 2.52
C SER A 121 -8.68 -11.29 2.77
N ALA A 122 -7.84 -11.08 1.75
CA ALA A 122 -6.71 -10.15 1.79
C ALA A 122 -7.11 -8.71 2.12
N ALA A 123 -8.30 -8.27 1.72
CA ALA A 123 -8.83 -6.92 1.99
C ALA A 123 -9.76 -6.86 3.21
N SER A 124 -9.92 -7.98 3.94
CA SER A 124 -10.76 -8.06 5.13
C SER A 124 -10.18 -7.23 6.28
N LYS A 125 -11.06 -6.82 7.20
CA LYS A 125 -10.68 -6.04 8.38
C LYS A 125 -9.65 -6.77 9.25
N SER A 126 -9.84 -8.07 9.47
CA SER A 126 -8.96 -8.90 10.28
C SER A 126 -7.57 -9.04 9.65
N SER A 127 -7.48 -9.32 8.35
CA SER A 127 -6.22 -9.42 7.61
C SER A 127 -5.43 -8.11 7.59
N LEU A 128 -6.12 -6.99 7.42
CA LEU A 128 -5.51 -5.66 7.48
C LEU A 128 -5.03 -5.32 8.90
N SER A 129 -5.81 -5.67 9.92
CA SER A 129 -5.41 -5.48 11.32
C SER A 129 -4.16 -6.27 11.66
N LYS A 130 -4.11 -7.55 11.30
CA LYS A 130 -2.94 -8.42 11.51
C LYS A 130 -1.69 -7.79 10.88
N GLN A 131 -1.78 -7.33 9.64
CA GLN A 131 -0.64 -6.69 8.98
C GLN A 131 -0.24 -5.35 9.63
N ALA A 132 -1.20 -4.55 10.08
CA ALA A 132 -0.89 -3.32 10.81
C ALA A 132 -0.15 -3.62 12.13
N HIS A 133 -0.57 -4.64 12.88
CA HIS A 133 0.13 -5.09 14.10
C HIS A 133 1.54 -5.61 13.80
N SER A 134 1.70 -6.46 12.78
CA SER A 134 3.01 -6.98 12.38
C SER A 134 3.96 -5.89 11.88
N ALA A 135 3.44 -4.80 11.30
CA ALA A 135 4.26 -3.65 10.94
C ALA A 135 4.64 -2.81 12.16
N ALA A 136 3.70 -2.64 13.10
CA ALA A 136 3.94 -1.88 14.34
C ALA A 136 4.93 -2.58 15.29
N SER A 137 4.95 -3.91 15.32
CA SER A 137 5.87 -4.68 16.18
C SER A 137 7.34 -4.51 15.78
N LYS A 138 7.62 -4.15 14.52
CA LYS A 138 8.99 -3.90 14.01
C LYS A 138 9.54 -2.52 14.37
N ARG A 139 8.71 -1.62 14.90
CA ARG A 139 9.14 -0.27 15.28
C ARG A 139 9.90 -0.31 16.59
N SER A 140 10.89 0.57 16.76
CA SER A 140 11.60 0.71 18.04
C SER A 140 10.68 1.26 19.14
N SER A 141 11.11 1.16 20.40
CA SER A 141 10.40 1.78 21.52
C SER A 141 10.24 3.30 21.34
N SER A 142 11.28 3.98 20.84
CA SER A 142 11.27 5.42 20.59
C SER A 142 10.29 5.82 19.49
N GLU A 143 10.24 5.07 18.38
CA GLU A 143 9.28 5.30 17.28
C GLU A 143 7.83 5.10 17.72
N ARG A 144 7.58 4.06 18.52
CA ARG A 144 6.23 3.82 19.10
C ARG A 144 5.82 4.96 20.03
N SER A 145 6.75 5.44 20.87
CA SER A 145 6.52 6.59 21.76
C SER A 145 6.24 7.87 20.98
N ALA A 146 7.04 8.19 19.96
CA ALA A 146 6.83 9.36 19.12
C ALA A 146 5.47 9.33 18.40
N ALA A 147 5.07 8.18 17.86
CA ALA A 147 3.77 8.01 17.23
C ALA A 147 2.61 8.19 18.23
N ALA A 148 2.75 7.66 19.45
CA ALA A 148 1.76 7.83 20.51
C ALA A 148 1.63 9.29 20.94
N LYS A 149 2.75 10.02 21.10
CA LYS A 149 2.77 11.46 21.40
C LYS A 149 2.07 12.27 20.31
N LYS A 150 2.37 12.00 19.03
CA LYS A 150 1.71 12.65 17.89
C LYS A 150 0.20 12.41 17.90
N GLY A 151 -0.23 11.18 18.18
CA GLY A 151 -1.66 10.85 18.28
C GLY A 151 -2.34 11.41 19.53
N ALA A 152 -1.62 11.68 20.61
CA ALA A 152 -2.16 12.36 21.79
C ALA A 152 -2.40 13.86 21.51
N ALA A 153 -1.52 14.49 20.73
CA ALA A 153 -1.65 15.89 20.34
C ALA A 153 -2.91 16.16 19.50
N THR A 154 -3.40 15.17 18.74
CA THR A 154 -4.64 15.31 17.96
C THR A 154 -5.91 15.09 18.79
N LYS A 155 -5.80 14.71 20.07
CA LYS A 155 -6.96 14.42 20.94
C LYS A 155 -7.32 15.64 21.77
N GLY A 156 -8.62 15.97 21.81
CA GLY A 156 -9.19 16.87 22.81
C GLY A 156 -9.15 16.28 24.23
N ALA A 157 -9.48 17.09 25.24
CA ALA A 157 -9.41 16.72 26.66
C ALA A 157 -10.15 15.41 26.98
N ALA A 158 -11.39 15.25 26.48
CA ALA A 158 -12.19 14.04 26.64
C ALA A 158 -11.49 12.80 26.05
N GLY A 159 -10.89 12.91 24.87
CA GLY A 159 -10.17 11.83 24.22
C GLY A 159 -8.88 11.43 24.95
N ARG A 160 -8.19 12.39 25.59
CA ARG A 160 -7.03 12.11 26.45
C ARG A 160 -7.46 11.37 27.73
N SER A 161 -8.52 11.83 28.38
CA SER A 161 -9.09 11.18 29.57
C SER A 161 -9.52 9.74 29.31
N ALA A 162 -10.27 9.50 28.23
CA ALA A 162 -10.70 8.15 27.84
C ALA A 162 -9.51 7.21 27.57
N ALA A 163 -8.46 7.72 26.90
CA ALA A 163 -7.25 6.95 26.64
C ALA A 163 -6.49 6.59 27.93
N ALA A 164 -6.39 7.52 28.88
CA ALA A 164 -5.76 7.28 30.17
C ALA A 164 -6.54 6.23 30.99
N LYS A 165 -7.87 6.33 31.05
CA LYS A 165 -8.74 5.34 31.70
C LYS A 165 -8.59 3.95 31.08
N LYS A 166 -8.49 3.86 29.75
CA LYS A 166 -8.22 2.59 29.06
C LYS A 166 -6.85 2.02 29.44
N ALA A 167 -5.80 2.85 29.43
CA ALA A 167 -4.45 2.41 29.81
C ALA A 167 -4.38 1.92 31.25
N ALA A 168 -5.06 2.58 32.19
CA ALA A 168 -5.15 2.15 33.58
C ALA A 168 -5.81 0.75 33.71
N ARG A 169 -6.95 0.54 33.02
CA ARG A 169 -7.60 -0.78 32.98
C ARG A 169 -6.70 -1.87 32.41
N THR A 170 -5.98 -1.57 31.32
CA THR A 170 -5.04 -2.53 30.71
C THR A 170 -3.85 -2.85 31.62
N ARG A 171 -3.33 -1.88 32.37
CA ARG A 171 -2.27 -2.15 33.36
C ARG A 171 -2.80 -3.04 34.49
N ALA A 172 -3.99 -2.74 35.02
CA ALA A 172 -4.61 -3.53 36.07
C ALA A 172 -4.89 -4.98 35.62
N SER A 173 -5.31 -5.20 34.37
CA SER A 173 -5.54 -6.55 33.84
C SER A 173 -4.27 -7.36 33.63
N HIS A 174 -3.11 -6.72 33.41
CA HIS A 174 -1.82 -7.39 33.25
C HIS A 174 -1.05 -7.56 34.57
N ALA A 175 -1.52 -6.93 35.66
CA ALA A 175 -0.97 -7.09 37.00
C ALA A 175 -1.64 -8.23 37.79
N ARG A 176 -2.70 -8.83 37.25
CA ARG A 176 -3.33 -10.08 37.71
C ARG A 176 -2.76 -11.24 36.89
#